data_AF-A0A7X3Y5Q3-F1
#
_entry.id   AF-A0A7X3Y5Q3-F1
#
_cell.length_a   1.000
_cell.length_b   1.000
_cell.length_c   1.000
_cell.angle_alpha   90.00
_cell.angle_beta   90.00
_cell.angle_gamma   90.00
#
_symmetry.space_group_name_H-M   'P 1'
#
loop_
_entity.id
_entity.type
_entity.pdbx_description
1 polymer ?
#
loop_
_entity_poly.entity_id
_entity_poly.type
_entity_poly.pdbx_seq_one_letter_code
_entity_poly.pdbx_strand_id
1 'polypeptide(L)'
;MPPEGRHLCLACAARPVASLQQRRAAAGLCKTCGINTTSGGRVHCRDCLDAINVRQRATLARHAAAGVCLGCKREPRLPDSRYCAPCRDRLRRTMLARWRIKANERRAEGLCIRCGKHPALAGFDACEGCREHVRAHSLAYYRRRASERKAAGLCVRCGERPPEHGTLDCGPCRDRQLSYKYRGMPDLPNRYTVIEIATGTDHGTWETLQELAGALAYAKLTLDDVEIVADTAPMAAFRSW
;
A
#
# COMPACT_ATOMS: atom_id res chain seq x y z
N MET A 1 -18.33 58.51 -30.62
CA MET A 1 -17.54 59.36 -29.71
C MET A 1 -17.43 58.63 -28.37
N PRO A 2 -16.24 58.14 -27.97
CA PRO A 2 -16.05 57.55 -26.65
C PRO A 2 -16.07 58.66 -25.57
N PRO A 3 -16.60 58.40 -24.37
CA PRO A 3 -16.63 59.41 -23.31
C PRO A 3 -15.21 59.71 -22.80
N GLU A 4 -14.92 61.00 -22.61
CA GLU A 4 -13.67 61.53 -22.07
C GLU A 4 -13.33 60.84 -20.73
N GLY A 5 -12.18 60.15 -20.73
CA GLY A 5 -11.73 59.35 -19.60
C GLY A 5 -11.30 60.22 -18.42
N ARG A 6 -11.80 59.90 -17.21
CA ARG A 6 -11.30 60.49 -15.97
C ARG A 6 -9.85 60.07 -15.74
N HIS A 7 -8.91 60.99 -15.92
CA HIS A 7 -7.50 60.77 -15.58
C HIS A 7 -7.33 60.85 -14.05
N LEU A 8 -7.16 59.69 -13.40
CA LEU A 8 -6.69 59.64 -12.02
C LEU A 8 -5.19 59.95 -11.99
N CYS A 9 -4.71 60.71 -11.01
CA CYS A 9 -3.28 60.97 -10.85
C CYS A 9 -2.53 59.68 -10.46
N LEU A 10 -1.23 59.61 -10.76
CA LEU A 10 -0.37 58.44 -10.49
C LEU A 10 -0.42 57.97 -9.02
N ALA A 11 -0.54 58.91 -8.07
CA ALA A 11 -0.68 58.60 -6.66
C ALA A 11 -2.04 57.97 -6.29
N CYS A 12 -3.13 58.41 -6.93
CA CYS A 12 -4.46 57.83 -6.75
C CYS A 12 -4.61 56.47 -7.47
N ALA A 13 -3.93 56.29 -8.60
CA ALA A 13 -3.85 55.01 -9.30
C ALA A 13 -3.04 53.96 -8.50
N ALA A 14 -2.07 54.41 -7.70
CA ALA A 14 -1.23 53.55 -6.86
C ALA A 14 -1.86 53.17 -5.51
N ARG A 15 -2.98 53.80 -5.10
CA ARG A 15 -3.68 53.42 -3.87
C ARG A 15 -4.51 52.16 -4.16
N PRO A 16 -4.19 51.00 -3.56
CA PRO A 16 -5.06 49.84 -3.67
C PRO A 16 -6.39 50.22 -3.00
N VAL A 17 -7.40 50.49 -3.82
CA VAL A 17 -8.77 50.65 -3.32
C VAL A 17 -9.17 49.30 -2.75
N ALA A 18 -9.07 49.18 -1.43
CA ALA A 18 -9.51 47.99 -0.73
C ALA A 18 -10.93 47.69 -1.20
N SER A 19 -11.14 46.48 -1.73
CA SER A 19 -12.43 46.13 -2.30
C SER A 19 -13.52 46.33 -1.26
N LEU A 20 -14.74 46.66 -1.68
CA LEU A 20 -15.88 46.82 -0.75
C LEU A 20 -16.00 45.63 0.22
N GLN A 21 -15.66 44.43 -0.25
CA GLN A 21 -15.63 43.21 0.56
C GLN A 21 -14.51 43.20 1.61
N GLN A 22 -13.33 43.73 1.31
CA GLN A 22 -12.24 43.90 2.28
C GLN A 22 -12.63 44.92 3.35
N ARG A 23 -13.23 46.05 2.96
CA ARG A 23 -13.71 47.08 3.91
C ARG A 23 -14.79 46.51 4.84
N ARG A 24 -15.76 45.77 4.30
CA ARG A 24 -16.78 45.07 5.10
C ARG A 24 -16.16 44.07 6.08
N ALA A 25 -15.23 43.24 5.61
CA ALA A 25 -14.57 42.26 6.48
C ALA A 25 -13.74 42.91 7.59
N ALA A 26 -13.03 44.00 7.29
CA ALA A 26 -12.28 44.76 8.29
C ALA A 26 -13.20 45.40 9.34
N ALA A 27 -14.41 45.80 8.95
CA ALA A 27 -15.45 46.30 9.86
C ALA A 27 -16.23 45.18 10.59
N GLY A 28 -15.85 43.91 10.45
CA GLY A 28 -16.57 42.77 11.04
C GLY A 28 -17.96 42.54 10.43
N LEU A 29 -18.22 43.05 9.23
CA LEU A 29 -19.49 42.92 8.51
C LEU A 29 -19.42 41.81 7.46
N CYS A 30 -20.57 41.19 7.19
CA CYS A 30 -20.71 40.17 6.17
C CYS A 30 -20.29 40.70 4.79
N LYS A 31 -19.40 39.98 4.09
CA LYS A 31 -18.95 40.37 2.74
C LYS A 31 -20.09 40.45 1.72
N THR A 32 -21.15 39.65 1.90
CA THR A 32 -22.29 39.55 0.99
C THR A 32 -23.30 40.67 1.23
N CYS A 33 -24.00 40.66 2.37
CA CYS A 33 -25.03 41.66 2.64
C CYS A 33 -24.47 43.00 3.14
N GLY A 34 -23.32 43.00 3.82
CA GLY A 34 -22.75 44.21 4.42
C GLY A 34 -23.51 44.76 5.63
N ILE A 35 -24.55 44.05 6.10
CA ILE A 35 -25.45 44.50 7.16
C ILE A 35 -25.14 43.75 8.45
N ASN A 36 -25.15 42.41 8.39
CA ASN A 36 -25.00 41.58 9.57
C ASN A 36 -23.52 41.46 9.94
N THR A 37 -23.23 41.52 11.24
CA THR A 37 -21.90 41.25 11.78
C THR A 37 -21.53 39.78 11.61
N THR A 38 -20.24 39.50 11.55
CA THR A 38 -19.71 38.14 11.53
C THR A 38 -19.03 37.81 12.86
N SER A 39 -19.29 36.60 13.37
CA SER A 39 -18.70 36.11 14.62
C SER A 39 -17.69 34.99 14.35
N GLY A 40 -16.68 34.88 15.22
CA GLY A 40 -15.71 33.78 15.20
C GLY A 40 -14.87 33.68 13.92
N GLY A 41 -14.42 34.82 13.38
CA GLY A 41 -13.54 34.87 12.21
C GLY A 41 -14.23 34.51 10.88
N ARG A 42 -15.56 34.39 10.85
CA ARG A 42 -16.32 34.13 9.62
C ARG A 42 -16.35 35.38 8.73
N VAL A 43 -16.48 35.18 7.42
CA VAL A 43 -16.58 36.26 6.42
C VAL A 43 -18.00 36.49 5.91
N HIS A 44 -18.94 35.59 6.23
CA HIS A 44 -20.35 35.70 5.92
C HIS A 44 -21.18 35.60 7.21
N CYS A 45 -22.31 36.33 7.28
CA CYS A 45 -23.29 36.08 8.32
C CYS A 45 -23.97 34.71 8.09
N ARG A 46 -24.67 34.21 9.12
CA ARG A 46 -25.32 32.89 9.08
C ARG A 46 -26.26 32.76 7.88
N ASP A 47 -27.16 33.71 7.68
CA ASP A 47 -28.18 33.63 6.62
C ASP A 47 -27.55 33.65 5.22
N CYS A 48 -26.56 34.53 4.99
CA CYS A 48 -25.86 34.56 3.72
C CYS A 48 -25.07 33.26 3.48
N LEU A 49 -24.45 32.70 4.53
CA LEU A 49 -23.72 31.44 4.44
C LEU A 49 -24.66 30.29 4.10
N ASP A 50 -25.82 30.22 4.73
CA ASP A 50 -26.84 29.20 4.46
C ASP A 50 -27.37 29.31 3.03
N ALA A 51 -27.66 30.53 2.56
CA ALA A 51 -28.07 30.77 1.17
C ALA A 51 -26.98 30.41 0.14
N ILE A 52 -25.69 30.64 0.45
CA ILE A 52 -24.57 30.18 -0.38
C ILE A 52 -24.51 28.65 -0.40
N ASN A 53 -24.65 28.00 0.76
CA ASN A 53 -24.61 26.54 0.88
C ASN A 53 -25.75 25.88 0.10
N VAL A 54 -26.97 26.42 0.16
CA VAL A 54 -28.13 25.94 -0.62
C VAL A 54 -27.83 26.01 -2.12
N ARG A 55 -27.38 27.17 -2.62
CA ARG A 55 -27.02 27.35 -4.04
C ARG A 55 -25.88 26.44 -4.48
N GLN A 56 -24.89 26.23 -3.62
CA GLN A 56 -23.76 25.35 -3.89
C GLN A 56 -24.21 23.88 -3.97
N ARG A 57 -25.05 23.42 -3.03
CA ARG A 57 -25.64 22.06 -3.06
C ARG A 57 -26.47 21.85 -4.32
N ALA A 58 -27.34 22.79 -4.68
CA ALA A 58 -28.14 22.72 -5.91
C ALA A 58 -27.26 22.63 -7.17
N THR A 59 -26.16 23.40 -7.22
CA THR A 59 -25.22 23.34 -8.34
C THR A 59 -24.46 22.02 -8.41
N LEU A 60 -23.99 21.50 -7.27
CA LEU A 60 -23.33 20.19 -7.22
C LEU A 60 -24.29 19.05 -7.59
N ALA A 61 -25.55 19.12 -7.17
CA ALA A 61 -26.59 18.16 -7.55
C ALA A 61 -26.83 18.16 -9.06
N ARG A 62 -26.95 19.34 -9.69
CA ARG A 62 -27.08 19.46 -11.16
C ARG A 62 -25.89 18.85 -11.90
N HIS A 63 -24.65 19.12 -11.47
CA HIS A 63 -23.47 18.53 -12.10
C HIS A 63 -23.40 17.01 -11.89
N ALA A 64 -23.77 16.52 -10.71
CA ALA A 64 -23.83 15.09 -10.43
C ALA A 64 -24.88 14.36 -11.29
N ALA A 65 -26.06 14.97 -11.44
CA ALA A 65 -27.13 14.45 -12.31
C ALA A 65 -26.72 14.45 -13.79
N ALA A 66 -25.98 15.47 -14.24
CA ALA A 66 -25.43 15.53 -15.58
C ALA A 66 -24.22 14.59 -15.81
N GLY A 67 -23.78 13.83 -14.79
CA GLY A 67 -22.63 12.93 -14.92
C GLY A 67 -21.29 13.65 -15.11
N VAL A 68 -21.20 14.94 -14.75
CA VAL A 68 -19.98 15.76 -14.94
C VAL A 68 -19.13 15.79 -13.67
N CYS A 69 -17.81 15.81 -13.83
CA CYS A 69 -16.83 15.94 -12.77
C CYS A 69 -17.08 17.16 -11.86
N LEU A 70 -17.19 16.94 -10.55
CA LEU A 70 -17.43 18.03 -9.58
C LEU A 70 -16.21 18.95 -9.37
N GLY A 71 -15.03 18.53 -9.84
CA GLY A 71 -13.79 19.31 -9.77
C GLY A 71 -13.68 20.32 -10.92
N CYS A 72 -13.56 19.83 -12.15
CA CYS A 72 -13.39 20.69 -13.33
C CYS A 72 -14.71 21.17 -13.94
N LYS A 73 -15.84 20.49 -13.67
CA LYS A 73 -17.17 20.79 -14.23
C LYS A 73 -17.23 20.73 -15.77
N ARG A 74 -16.30 19.99 -16.39
CA ARG A 74 -16.16 19.89 -17.86
C ARG A 74 -16.21 18.45 -18.36
N GLU A 75 -15.40 17.59 -17.76
CA GLU A 75 -15.27 16.20 -18.18
C GLU A 75 -16.31 15.30 -17.50
N PRO A 76 -16.69 14.17 -18.12
CA PRO A 76 -17.51 13.16 -17.48
C PRO A 76 -16.82 12.60 -16.22
N ARG A 77 -17.61 12.23 -15.22
CA ARG A 77 -17.13 11.58 -14.00
C ARG A 77 -16.83 10.09 -14.26
N LEU A 78 -15.90 9.50 -13.52
CA LEU A 78 -15.72 8.04 -13.56
C LEU A 78 -16.91 7.34 -12.87
N PRO A 79 -17.25 6.08 -13.22
CA PRO A 79 -18.41 5.36 -12.66
C PRO A 79 -18.47 5.38 -11.12
N ASP A 80 -17.35 5.14 -10.46
CA ASP A 80 -17.26 5.07 -8.99
C ASP A 80 -16.65 6.35 -8.36
N SER A 81 -16.74 7.49 -9.03
CA SER A 81 -16.08 8.72 -8.61
C SER A 81 -16.93 9.97 -8.84
N ARG A 82 -16.73 10.96 -7.98
CA ARG A 82 -17.25 12.33 -8.19
C ARG A 82 -16.38 13.17 -9.13
N TYR A 83 -15.22 12.65 -9.52
CA TYR A 83 -14.20 13.34 -10.32
C TYR A 83 -13.88 12.56 -11.59
N CYS A 84 -13.54 13.27 -12.66
CA CYS A 84 -12.86 12.71 -13.83
C CYS A 84 -11.45 12.22 -13.45
N ALA A 85 -10.82 11.42 -14.32
CA ALA A 85 -9.49 10.87 -14.06
C ALA A 85 -8.43 11.96 -13.76
N PRO A 86 -8.28 13.04 -14.57
CA PRO A 86 -7.30 14.10 -14.29
C PRO A 86 -7.50 14.79 -12.94
N CYS A 87 -8.76 15.09 -12.57
CA CYS A 87 -9.07 15.69 -11.29
C CYS A 87 -8.83 14.72 -10.12
N ARG A 88 -9.16 13.43 -10.29
CA ARG A 88 -8.89 12.39 -9.29
C ARG A 88 -7.39 12.24 -9.03
N ASP A 89 -6.57 12.26 -10.09
CA ASP A 89 -5.12 12.16 -9.97
C ASP A 89 -4.48 13.40 -9.36
N ARG A 90 -4.98 14.60 -9.71
CA ARG A 90 -4.59 15.85 -9.05
C ARG A 90 -4.92 15.82 -7.55
N LEU A 91 -6.11 15.34 -7.19
CA LEU A 91 -6.53 15.18 -5.80
C LEU A 91 -5.63 14.18 -5.07
N ARG A 92 -5.35 13.03 -5.68
CA ARG A 92 -4.45 12.01 -5.14
C ARG A 92 -3.04 12.57 -4.90
N ARG A 93 -2.47 13.30 -5.87
CA ARG A 93 -1.13 13.92 -5.73
C ARG A 93 -1.08 14.92 -4.59
N THR A 94 -2.08 15.81 -4.50
CA THR A 94 -2.14 16.81 -3.42
C THR A 94 -2.34 16.17 -2.04
N MET A 95 -3.18 15.14 -1.94
CA MET A 95 -3.35 14.35 -0.71
C MET A 95 -2.06 13.64 -0.29
N LEU A 96 -1.37 12.97 -1.22
CA LEU A 96 -0.10 12.29 -0.94
C LEU A 96 1.00 13.26 -0.53
N ALA A 97 1.09 14.44 -1.17
CA ALA A 97 2.04 15.46 -0.79
C ALA A 97 1.81 15.96 0.65
N ARG A 98 0.56 16.28 1.01
CA ARG A 98 0.20 16.67 2.38
C ARG A 98 0.47 15.55 3.38
N TRP A 99 0.14 14.31 3.02
CA TRP A 99 0.40 13.14 3.87
C TRP A 99 1.89 12.94 4.12
N ARG A 100 2.76 13.11 3.11
CA ARG A 100 4.22 13.02 3.26
C ARG A 100 4.76 14.07 4.22
N ILE A 101 4.33 15.32 4.09
CA ILE A 101 4.71 16.40 5.00
C ILE A 101 4.32 16.03 6.43
N LYS A 102 3.05 15.66 6.66
CA LYS A 102 2.57 15.25 7.99
C LYS A 102 3.23 14.00 8.54
N ALA A 103 3.56 13.03 7.70
CA ALA A 103 4.27 11.83 8.13
C ALA A 103 5.69 12.17 8.58
N ASN A 104 6.39 13.07 7.87
CA ASN A 104 7.73 13.51 8.24
C ASN A 104 7.73 14.33 9.54
N GLU A 105 6.78 15.26 9.70
CA GLU A 105 6.57 16.00 10.96
C GLU A 105 6.40 15.02 12.13
N ARG A 106 5.51 14.02 11.98
CA ARG A 106 5.27 13.01 13.01
C ARG A 106 6.50 12.16 13.32
N ARG A 107 7.29 11.77 12.30
CA ARG A 107 8.53 11.03 12.52
C ARG A 107 9.55 11.85 13.30
N ALA A 108 9.71 13.13 12.96
CA ALA A 108 10.61 14.03 13.67
C ALA A 108 10.19 14.20 15.15
N GLU A 109 8.90 14.18 15.43
CA GLU A 109 8.32 14.22 16.79
C GLU A 109 8.29 12.84 17.49
N GLY A 110 8.74 11.75 16.85
CA GLY A 110 8.66 10.40 17.40
C GLY A 110 7.24 9.83 17.52
N LEU A 111 6.27 10.40 16.80
CA LEU A 111 4.86 10.01 16.82
C LEU A 111 4.52 8.99 15.73
N CYS A 112 3.48 8.19 15.99
CA CYS A 112 2.92 7.26 15.02
C CYS A 112 2.46 7.99 13.74
N ILE A 113 2.98 7.57 12.57
CA ILE A 113 2.64 8.20 11.28
C ILE A 113 1.16 8.05 10.90
N ARG A 114 0.46 7.06 11.46
CA ARG A 114 -0.95 6.77 11.16
C ARG A 114 -1.88 7.67 11.96
N CYS A 115 -1.89 7.54 13.29
CA CYS A 115 -2.79 8.31 14.14
C CYS A 115 -2.25 9.69 14.52
N GLY A 116 -0.93 9.86 14.64
CA GLY A 116 -0.29 11.08 15.15
C GLY A 116 -0.61 11.40 16.61
N LYS A 117 -1.07 10.41 17.40
CA LYS A 117 -1.52 10.60 18.79
C LYS A 117 -0.59 9.99 19.85
N HIS A 118 0.05 8.88 19.52
CA HIS A 118 0.89 8.12 20.43
C HIS A 118 2.30 8.00 19.87
N PRO A 119 3.34 7.85 20.73
CA PRO A 119 4.69 7.55 20.29
C PRO A 119 4.74 6.32 19.38
N ALA A 120 5.65 6.34 18.42
CA ALA A 120 5.93 5.17 17.60
C ALA A 120 6.72 4.13 18.42
N LEU A 121 6.50 2.84 18.15
CA LEU A 121 7.29 1.79 18.79
C LEU A 121 8.74 1.80 18.26
N ALA A 122 9.71 1.46 19.09
CA ALA A 122 11.12 1.39 18.69
C ALA A 122 11.30 0.50 17.45
N GLY A 123 11.92 1.04 16.39
CA GLY A 123 12.11 0.36 15.10
C GLY A 123 10.89 0.37 14.18
N PHE A 124 9.81 1.08 14.51
CA PHE A 124 8.59 1.14 13.71
C PHE A 124 8.07 2.57 13.53
N ASP A 125 7.38 2.81 12.42
CA ASP A 125 6.70 4.08 12.13
C ASP A 125 5.33 4.22 12.83
N ALA A 126 4.88 3.20 13.58
CA ALA A 126 3.52 3.14 14.13
C ALA A 126 3.49 2.75 15.61
N CYS A 127 2.49 3.26 16.33
CA CYS A 127 2.21 2.85 17.70
C CYS A 127 1.59 1.45 17.74
N GLU A 128 1.62 0.83 18.92
CA GLU A 128 1.09 -0.50 19.18
C GLU A 128 -0.37 -0.66 18.73
N GLY A 129 -1.28 0.19 19.20
CA GLY A 129 -2.69 0.09 18.84
C GLY A 129 -2.97 0.21 17.34
N CYS A 130 -2.23 1.06 16.62
CA CYS A 130 -2.35 1.12 15.15
C CYS A 130 -1.85 -0.15 14.47
N ARG A 131 -0.80 -0.78 14.99
CA ARG A 131 -0.27 -2.04 14.45
C ARG A 131 -1.20 -3.21 14.73
N GLU A 132 -1.73 -3.29 15.94
CA GLU A 132 -2.72 -4.30 16.32
C GLU A 132 -3.97 -4.16 15.45
N HIS A 133 -4.48 -2.95 15.27
CA HIS A 133 -5.61 -2.70 14.38
C HIS A 133 -5.35 -3.20 12.95
N VAL A 134 -4.17 -2.91 12.38
CA VAL A 134 -3.79 -3.39 11.04
C VAL A 134 -3.66 -4.91 11.00
N ARG A 135 -3.09 -5.53 12.04
CA ARG A 135 -2.96 -6.99 12.16
C ARG A 135 -4.34 -7.65 12.23
N ALA A 136 -5.22 -7.16 13.10
CA ALA A 136 -6.59 -7.65 13.26
C ALA A 136 -7.39 -7.51 11.96
N HIS A 137 -7.34 -6.34 11.32
CA HIS A 137 -7.99 -6.11 10.04
C HIS A 137 -7.46 -7.06 8.94
N SER A 138 -6.15 -7.23 8.86
CA SER A 138 -5.52 -8.15 7.89
C SER A 138 -5.94 -9.58 8.12
N LEU A 139 -5.95 -10.05 9.38
CA LEU A 139 -6.38 -11.39 9.74
C LEU A 139 -7.86 -11.63 9.41
N ALA A 140 -8.73 -10.67 9.73
CA ALA A 140 -10.15 -10.73 9.38
C ALA A 140 -10.36 -10.81 7.86
N TYR A 141 -9.63 -9.98 7.10
CA TYR A 141 -9.66 -10.02 5.64
C TYR A 141 -9.21 -11.37 5.09
N TYR A 142 -8.08 -11.92 5.56
CA TYR A 142 -7.57 -13.21 5.11
C TYR A 142 -8.52 -14.36 5.45
N ARG A 143 -9.09 -14.37 6.67
CA ARG A 143 -10.07 -15.37 7.09
C ARG A 143 -11.31 -15.34 6.20
N ARG A 144 -11.87 -14.15 5.95
CA ARG A 144 -13.04 -13.98 5.07
C ARG A 144 -12.73 -14.53 3.67
N ARG A 145 -11.62 -14.10 3.08
CA ARG A 145 -11.27 -14.50 1.70
C ARG A 145 -10.96 -15.99 1.58
N ALA A 146 -10.30 -16.58 2.59
CA ALA A 146 -10.06 -18.01 2.65
C ALA A 146 -11.36 -18.81 2.74
N SER A 147 -12.31 -18.34 3.56
CA SER A 147 -13.65 -18.94 3.68
C SER A 147 -14.42 -18.89 2.36
N GLU A 148 -14.46 -17.72 1.71
CA GLU A 148 -15.12 -17.53 0.40
C GLU A 148 -14.53 -18.45 -0.67
N ARG A 149 -13.20 -18.57 -0.73
CA ARG A 149 -12.51 -19.43 -1.70
C ARG A 149 -12.73 -20.91 -1.41
N LYS A 150 -12.69 -21.32 -0.14
CA LYS A 150 -12.96 -22.70 0.26
C LYS A 150 -14.39 -23.10 -0.12
N ALA A 151 -15.37 -22.23 0.12
CA ALA A 151 -16.76 -22.46 -0.28
C ALA A 151 -16.94 -22.57 -1.81
N ALA A 152 -16.13 -21.84 -2.57
CA ALA A 152 -16.10 -21.91 -4.03
C ALA A 152 -15.28 -23.10 -4.59
N GLY A 153 -14.69 -23.96 -3.74
CA GLY A 153 -13.83 -25.05 -4.19
C GLY A 153 -12.50 -24.60 -4.79
N LEU A 154 -12.01 -23.40 -4.41
CA LEU A 154 -10.79 -22.79 -4.93
C LEU A 154 -9.67 -22.81 -3.89
N CYS A 155 -8.44 -22.86 -4.38
CA CYS A 155 -7.21 -22.71 -3.61
C CYS A 155 -7.28 -21.45 -2.71
N VAL A 156 -7.08 -21.62 -1.41
CA VAL A 156 -7.23 -20.52 -0.43
C VAL A 156 -6.19 -19.41 -0.64
N ARG A 157 -5.03 -19.74 -1.23
CA ARG A 157 -3.92 -18.82 -1.49
C ARG A 157 -4.09 -17.99 -2.78
N CYS A 158 -4.19 -18.60 -3.96
CA CYS A 158 -4.37 -17.85 -5.21
C CYS A 158 -5.84 -17.53 -5.53
N GLY A 159 -6.78 -18.43 -5.21
CA GLY A 159 -8.19 -18.29 -5.55
C GLY A 159 -8.51 -18.48 -7.04
N GLU A 160 -7.65 -19.16 -7.80
CA GLU A 160 -7.79 -19.32 -9.26
C GLU A 160 -8.02 -20.77 -9.69
N ARG A 161 -7.46 -21.74 -8.94
CA ARG A 161 -7.45 -23.17 -9.28
C ARG A 161 -8.03 -23.98 -8.14
N PRO A 162 -8.63 -25.16 -8.39
CA PRO A 162 -9.04 -26.05 -7.32
C PRO A 162 -7.84 -26.50 -6.49
N PRO A 163 -8.02 -26.78 -5.19
CA PRO A 163 -6.98 -27.34 -4.36
C PRO A 163 -6.64 -28.77 -4.79
N GLU A 164 -5.43 -29.21 -4.48
CA GLU A 164 -5.02 -30.60 -4.71
C GLU A 164 -5.57 -31.51 -3.61
N HIS A 165 -5.80 -32.80 -3.92
CA HIS A 165 -6.47 -33.75 -3.03
C HIS A 165 -5.93 -33.72 -1.60
N GLY A 166 -6.82 -33.50 -0.63
CA GLY A 166 -6.48 -33.46 0.80
C GLY A 166 -5.85 -32.16 1.29
N THR A 167 -5.65 -31.15 0.42
CA THR A 167 -5.03 -29.86 0.78
C THR A 167 -5.97 -28.68 0.57
N LEU A 168 -5.59 -27.50 1.07
CA LEU A 168 -6.31 -26.24 0.84
C LEU A 168 -5.70 -25.39 -0.28
N ASP A 169 -4.51 -25.76 -0.75
CA ASP A 169 -3.75 -25.03 -1.76
C ASP A 169 -3.72 -25.83 -3.07
N CYS A 170 -3.56 -25.15 -4.20
CA CYS A 170 -3.23 -25.83 -5.46
C CYS A 170 -1.73 -26.18 -5.50
N GLY A 171 -1.36 -27.20 -6.29
CA GLY A 171 0.04 -27.67 -6.42
C GLY A 171 1.06 -26.53 -6.52
N PRO A 172 0.93 -25.59 -7.48
CA PRO A 172 1.93 -24.53 -7.64
C PRO A 172 1.99 -23.51 -6.48
N CYS A 173 0.90 -23.35 -5.72
CA CYS A 173 0.92 -22.55 -4.50
C CYS A 173 1.61 -23.29 -3.36
N ARG A 174 1.42 -24.61 -3.27
CA ARG A 174 2.09 -25.50 -2.32
C ARG A 174 3.59 -25.57 -2.60
N ASP A 175 3.99 -25.74 -3.85
CA ASP A 175 5.40 -25.77 -4.26
C ASP A 175 6.10 -24.45 -3.94
N ARG A 176 5.41 -23.32 -4.16
CA ARG A 176 5.89 -22.00 -3.75
C ARG A 176 6.02 -21.87 -2.24
N GLN A 177 5.15 -22.49 -1.45
CA GLN A 177 5.29 -22.50 0.02
C GLN A 177 6.48 -23.33 0.48
N LEU A 178 6.69 -24.49 -0.14
CA LEU A 178 7.85 -25.31 0.12
C LEU A 178 9.13 -24.53 -0.23
N SER A 179 9.19 -23.88 -1.39
CA SER A 179 10.37 -23.09 -1.77
C SER A 179 10.68 -21.95 -0.81
N TYR A 180 9.68 -21.27 -0.23
CA TYR A 180 9.92 -20.26 0.82
C TYR A 180 10.45 -20.86 2.12
N LYS A 181 9.96 -22.03 2.53
CA LYS A 181 10.45 -22.72 3.74
C LYS A 181 11.95 -22.98 3.65
N TYR A 182 12.44 -23.22 2.44
CA TYR A 182 13.86 -23.46 2.18
C TYR A 182 14.61 -22.22 1.65
N ARG A 183 13.94 -21.07 1.50
CA ARG A 183 14.58 -19.84 1.04
C ARG A 183 15.45 -19.27 2.15
N GLY A 184 16.78 -19.28 1.95
CA GLY A 184 17.76 -18.85 2.94
C GLY A 184 18.26 -19.97 3.84
N MET A 185 17.83 -21.22 3.62
CA MET A 185 18.59 -22.37 4.09
C MET A 185 19.91 -22.38 3.30
N PRO A 186 21.08 -22.47 3.95
CA PRO A 186 22.33 -22.58 3.23
C PRO A 186 22.25 -23.79 2.30
N ASP A 187 22.77 -23.66 1.08
CA ASP A 187 23.06 -24.83 0.25
C ASP A 187 24.13 -25.62 1.03
N LEU A 188 23.69 -26.62 1.80
CA LEU A 188 24.62 -27.55 2.44
C LEU A 188 25.24 -28.38 1.32
N PRO A 189 26.57 -28.53 1.28
CA PRO A 189 27.22 -29.36 0.28
C PRO A 189 26.65 -30.77 0.39
N ASN A 190 26.39 -31.41 -0.76
CA ASN A 190 26.01 -32.81 -0.78
C ASN A 190 27.14 -33.61 -0.15
N ARG A 191 26.82 -34.44 0.83
CA ARG A 191 27.78 -35.34 1.47
C ARG A 191 27.42 -36.76 1.15
N TYR A 192 28.40 -37.53 0.69
CA TYR A 192 28.25 -38.95 0.38
C TYR A 192 29.07 -39.71 1.40
N THR A 193 28.46 -40.62 2.14
CA THR A 193 29.15 -41.56 3.05
C THR A 193 29.08 -42.95 2.43
N VAL A 194 30.18 -43.70 2.48
CA VAL A 194 30.33 -45.01 1.84
C VAL A 194 30.58 -46.00 2.94
N ILE A 195 29.69 -46.97 3.04
CA ILE A 195 29.75 -48.03 4.02
C ILE A 195 29.86 -49.33 3.23
N GLU A 196 30.92 -50.09 3.44
CA GLU A 196 31.09 -51.39 2.77
C GLU A 196 30.07 -52.39 3.30
N ILE A 197 29.32 -53.06 2.42
CA ILE A 197 28.19 -53.91 2.79
C ILE A 197 28.65 -55.15 3.56
N ALA A 198 29.76 -55.76 3.13
CA ALA A 198 30.24 -57.01 3.71
C ALA A 198 30.78 -56.84 5.14
N THR A 199 31.40 -55.69 5.42
CA THR A 199 32.15 -55.46 6.66
C THR A 199 31.52 -54.41 7.58
N GLY A 200 30.65 -53.55 7.03
CA GLY A 200 30.15 -52.36 7.72
C GLY A 200 31.20 -51.25 7.90
N THR A 201 32.34 -51.33 7.20
CA THR A 201 33.43 -50.34 7.34
C THR A 201 33.03 -49.02 6.68
N ASP A 202 33.09 -47.93 7.44
CA ASP A 202 32.90 -46.57 6.95
C ASP A 202 34.20 -46.05 6.29
N HIS A 203 34.13 -45.76 5.00
CA HIS A 203 35.26 -45.27 4.21
C HIS A 203 35.42 -43.75 4.25
N GLY A 204 34.53 -43.03 4.95
CA GLY A 204 34.56 -41.58 5.11
C GLY A 204 33.40 -40.87 4.43
N THR A 205 33.51 -39.54 4.32
CA THR A 205 32.48 -38.68 3.70
C THR A 205 33.10 -37.77 2.65
N TRP A 206 32.49 -37.68 1.48
CA TRP A 206 32.98 -36.88 0.34
C TRP A 206 31.95 -35.85 -0.11
N GLU A 207 32.41 -34.74 -0.69
CA GLU A 207 31.54 -33.63 -1.08
C GLU A 207 31.14 -33.67 -2.56
N THR A 208 31.86 -34.46 -3.37
CA THR A 208 31.60 -34.61 -4.80
C THR A 208 31.55 -36.08 -5.23
N LEU A 209 30.80 -36.36 -6.31
CA LEU A 209 30.77 -37.70 -6.92
C LEU A 209 32.14 -38.14 -7.46
N GLN A 210 33.00 -37.19 -7.82
CA GLN A 210 34.33 -37.48 -8.34
C GLN A 210 35.28 -37.95 -7.23
N GLU A 211 35.24 -37.31 -6.06
CA GLU A 211 35.97 -37.77 -4.87
C GLU A 211 35.49 -39.15 -4.41
N LEU A 212 34.18 -39.36 -4.40
CA LEU A 212 33.56 -40.66 -4.12
C LEU A 212 34.09 -41.76 -5.05
N ALA A 213 34.09 -41.51 -6.36
CA ALA A 213 34.60 -42.47 -7.34
C ALA A 213 36.10 -42.75 -7.13
N GLY A 214 36.89 -41.72 -6.78
CA GLY A 214 38.30 -41.88 -6.43
C GLY A 214 38.51 -42.74 -5.18
N ALA A 215 37.68 -42.55 -4.15
CA ALA A 215 37.74 -43.33 -2.92
C ALA A 215 37.40 -44.82 -3.17
N LEU A 216 36.35 -45.10 -3.95
CA LEU A 216 36.00 -46.47 -4.34
C LEU A 216 37.13 -47.15 -5.11
N ALA A 217 37.72 -46.45 -6.09
CA ALA A 217 38.83 -46.97 -6.86
C ALA A 217 40.07 -47.26 -5.99
N TYR A 218 40.38 -46.38 -5.03
CA TYR A 218 41.50 -46.58 -4.11
C TYR A 218 41.28 -47.79 -3.19
N ALA A 219 40.06 -47.96 -2.68
CA ALA A 219 39.67 -49.10 -1.85
C ALA A 219 39.48 -50.40 -2.66
N LYS A 220 39.52 -50.33 -4.01
CA LYS A 220 39.21 -51.42 -4.94
C LYS A 220 37.80 -51.99 -4.74
N LEU A 221 36.85 -51.12 -4.38
CA LEU A 221 35.45 -51.44 -4.21
C LEU A 221 34.65 -51.05 -5.45
N THR A 222 33.64 -51.83 -5.78
CA THR A 222 32.64 -51.50 -6.80
C THR A 222 31.37 -50.95 -6.16
N LEU A 223 30.44 -50.43 -6.96
CA LEU A 223 29.15 -49.94 -6.45
C LEU A 223 28.29 -51.05 -5.82
N ASP A 224 28.53 -52.31 -6.20
CA ASP A 224 27.80 -53.45 -5.65
C ASP A 224 28.33 -53.85 -4.25
N ASP A 225 29.52 -53.37 -3.88
CA ASP A 225 30.18 -53.69 -2.61
C ASP A 225 29.85 -52.70 -1.48
N VAL A 226 29.18 -51.58 -1.81
CA VAL A 226 29.00 -50.46 -0.89
C VAL A 226 27.57 -49.92 -0.84
N GLU A 227 27.18 -49.44 0.33
CA GLU A 227 26.02 -48.57 0.52
C GLU A 227 26.49 -47.12 0.51
N ILE A 228 25.94 -46.30 -0.40
CA ILE A 228 26.21 -44.87 -0.48
C ILE A 228 25.06 -44.11 0.17
N VAL A 229 25.30 -43.53 1.35
CA VAL A 229 24.35 -42.67 2.06
C VAL A 229 24.58 -41.24 1.61
N ALA A 230 23.61 -40.65 0.91
CA ALA A 230 23.68 -39.27 0.46
C ALA A 230 22.95 -38.34 1.44
N ASP A 231 23.71 -37.62 2.26
CA ASP A 231 23.25 -36.47 3.03
C ASP A 231 23.09 -35.28 2.07
N THR A 232 22.09 -35.37 1.19
CA THR A 232 21.70 -34.24 0.35
C THR A 232 20.89 -33.26 1.18
N ALA A 233 21.19 -31.97 1.04
CA ALA A 233 20.27 -30.94 1.52
C ALA A 233 18.90 -31.24 0.89
N PRO A 234 17.79 -31.26 1.64
CA PRO A 234 16.47 -31.57 1.10
C PRO A 234 16.09 -30.69 -0.10
N MET A 235 16.76 -29.54 -0.26
CA MET A 235 16.66 -28.64 -1.39
C MET A 235 17.13 -29.18 -2.75
N ALA A 236 18.12 -30.07 -2.80
CA ALA A 236 18.66 -30.58 -4.06
C ALA A 236 17.61 -31.38 -4.86
N ALA A 237 16.71 -32.07 -4.15
CA ALA A 237 15.62 -32.84 -4.74
C ALA A 237 14.48 -31.98 -5.33
N PHE A 238 14.37 -30.69 -4.96
CA PHE A 238 13.28 -29.80 -5.40
C PHE A 238 13.64 -28.88 -6.58
N ARG A 239 14.88 -28.90 -7.08
CA ARG A 239 15.33 -28.02 -8.18
C ARG A 239 15.22 -28.65 -9.59
N SER A 240 14.71 -29.88 -9.72
CA SER A 240 14.74 -30.65 -10.98
C SER A 240 13.43 -30.67 -11.79
N TRP A 241 12.52 -29.70 -11.61
CA TRP A 241 11.26 -29.58 -12.37
C TRP A 241 11.12 -28.22 -13.04
#